data_AF-F2WQ44-F1
#
_entry.id   AF-F2WQ44-F1
#
_cell.length_a   1.000
_cell.length_b   1.000
_cell.length_c   1.000
_cell.angle_alpha   90.00
_cell.angle_beta   90.00
_cell.angle_gamma   90.00
#
_symmetry.space_group_name_H-M   'P 1'
#
loop_
_entity.id
_entity.type
_entity.pdbx_description
1 polymer ?
#
loop_
_entity_poly.entity_id
_entity_poly.type
_entity_poly.pdbx_seq_one_letter_code
_entity_poly.pdbx_strand_id
1 'polypeptide(L)'
;RHEAQVIGAVVDVQFEGALPPILNALEVRGFENRLVLEVAQHLGENMVRTIAMDGTDGLTRGQPVEDTGAPIRVPVGEGTLGRIINIIGEPIDELGPIDSNKSYPIHRPAPVFTEMNTSAAQLLTGIKVVDLLAPYAKGGKIGLFGGAGVGKTVVIMELIHNIALKHGGYSVFAGVGERTREGNDLYHEMMASGVIKENKAPGSKAALVYGQMNEPPGARARVALTGLTVAEYFR
;
A
#
# COMPACT_ATOMS: atom_id res chain seq x y z
N ARG A 1 -1.27 -12.43 -30.79
CA ARG A 1 -2.39 -11.50 -30.51
C ARG A 1 -3.03 -11.92 -29.19
N HIS A 2 -3.04 -11.03 -28.20
CA HIS A 2 -3.57 -11.35 -26.86
C HIS A 2 -5.05 -10.98 -26.83
N GLU A 3 -5.93 -11.97 -26.79
CA GLU A 3 -7.36 -11.71 -26.60
C GLU A 3 -7.61 -11.49 -25.11
N ALA A 4 -8.26 -10.36 -24.78
CA ALA A 4 -8.61 -10.02 -23.42
C ALA A 4 -10.13 -10.05 -23.24
N GLN A 5 -10.64 -10.82 -22.27
CA GLN A 5 -12.05 -10.78 -21.88
C GLN A 5 -12.19 -9.96 -20.60
N VAL A 6 -13.07 -8.97 -20.61
CA VAL A 6 -13.27 -8.04 -19.49
C VAL A 6 -14.60 -8.33 -18.81
N ILE A 7 -14.58 -8.62 -17.52
CA ILE A 7 -15.74 -8.86 -16.66
C ILE A 7 -15.58 -7.98 -15.41
N GLY A 8 -15.98 -6.72 -15.52
CA GLY A 8 -15.73 -5.72 -14.47
C GLY A 8 -14.22 -5.60 -14.20
N ALA A 9 -13.81 -5.66 -12.93
CA ALA A 9 -12.40 -5.59 -12.53
C ALA A 9 -11.58 -6.86 -12.82
N VAL A 10 -12.19 -7.90 -13.39
CA VAL A 10 -11.50 -9.14 -13.78
C VAL A 10 -11.22 -9.09 -15.28
N VAL A 11 -9.96 -9.28 -15.65
CA VAL A 11 -9.51 -9.29 -17.04
C VAL A 11 -8.81 -10.61 -17.31
N ASP A 12 -9.35 -11.42 -18.20
CA ASP A 12 -8.67 -12.62 -18.67
C ASP A 12 -7.76 -12.22 -19.84
N VAL A 13 -6.51 -12.68 -19.86
CA VAL A 13 -5.48 -12.33 -20.85
C VAL A 13 -4.92 -13.61 -21.46
N GLN A 14 -4.95 -13.72 -22.79
CA GLN A 14 -4.37 -14.86 -23.51
C GLN A 14 -2.93 -14.58 -23.97
N PHE A 15 -2.00 -15.47 -23.62
CA PHE A 15 -0.59 -15.43 -24.04
C PHE A 15 -0.34 -16.45 -25.16
N GLU A 16 0.51 -16.11 -26.12
CA GLU A 16 0.94 -17.06 -27.16
C GLU A 16 2.16 -17.88 -26.73
N GLY A 17 2.87 -17.44 -25.69
CA GLY A 17 4.11 -18.03 -25.20
C GLY A 17 4.03 -18.49 -23.75
N ALA A 18 5.12 -18.28 -23.00
CA ALA A 18 5.19 -18.63 -21.59
C ALA A 18 4.14 -17.86 -20.78
N LEU A 19 3.44 -18.56 -19.89
CA LEU A 19 2.46 -17.95 -19.01
C LEU A 19 3.17 -17.25 -17.85
N PRO A 20 2.79 -15.99 -17.54
CA PRO A 20 3.31 -15.30 -16.38
C PRO A 20 2.92 -16.05 -15.10
N PRO A 21 3.82 -16.18 -14.11
CA PRO A 21 3.51 -16.76 -12.81
C PRO A 21 2.31 -16.07 -12.12
N ILE A 22 1.67 -16.79 -11.20
CA ILE A 22 0.67 -16.17 -10.32
C ILE A 22 1.35 -15.07 -9.49
N LEU A 23 0.63 -13.97 -9.26
CA LEU A 23 1.07 -12.74 -8.60
C LEU A 23 1.98 -11.82 -9.44
N ASN A 24 2.32 -12.17 -10.68
CA ASN A 24 3.01 -11.24 -11.56
C ASN A 24 2.11 -10.06 -11.95
N ALA A 25 2.73 -8.90 -12.12
CA ALA A 25 2.11 -7.72 -12.69
C ALA A 25 2.22 -7.73 -14.21
N LEU A 26 1.11 -7.39 -14.87
CA LEU A 26 1.04 -7.13 -16.29
C LEU A 26 0.67 -5.66 -16.51
N GLU A 27 1.15 -5.07 -17.59
CA GLU A 27 0.85 -3.69 -17.97
C GLU A 27 0.11 -3.65 -19.30
N VAL A 28 -1.05 -2.98 -19.33
CA VAL A 28 -1.82 -2.79 -20.55
C VAL A 28 -1.20 -1.65 -21.37
N ARG A 29 -0.88 -1.92 -22.64
CA ARG A 29 -0.28 -0.94 -23.55
C ARG A 29 -1.36 -0.16 -24.30
N GLY A 30 -1.14 1.15 -24.44
CA GLY A 30 -2.04 2.04 -25.18
C GLY A 30 -3.33 2.40 -24.43
N PHE A 31 -3.35 2.22 -23.11
CA PHE A 31 -4.41 2.72 -22.23
C PHE A 31 -4.12 4.18 -21.83
N GLU A 32 -5.16 4.99 -21.59
CA GLU A 32 -4.99 6.42 -21.29
C GLU A 32 -4.16 6.66 -20.02
N ASN A 33 -4.41 5.85 -19.00
CA ASN A 33 -3.64 5.82 -17.75
C ASN A 33 -2.86 4.51 -17.64
N ARG A 34 -1.94 4.43 -16.68
CA ARG A 34 -1.19 3.20 -16.45
C ARG A 34 -2.07 2.15 -15.76
N LEU A 35 -2.63 1.23 -16.55
CA LEU A 35 -3.43 0.12 -16.04
C LEU A 35 -2.55 -1.11 -15.78
N VAL A 36 -2.44 -1.46 -14.50
CA VAL A 36 -1.73 -2.65 -14.04
C VAL A 36 -2.75 -3.75 -13.71
N LEU A 37 -2.47 -4.96 -14.17
CA LEU A 37 -3.22 -6.18 -13.88
C LEU A 37 -2.36 -7.13 -13.05
N GLU A 38 -2.91 -7.77 -12.03
CA GLU A 38 -2.20 -8.82 -11.27
C GLU A 38 -2.74 -10.20 -11.66
N VAL A 39 -1.86 -11.13 -12.01
CA VAL A 39 -2.23 -12.52 -12.34
C VAL A 39 -2.72 -13.23 -11.08
N ALA A 40 -3.98 -13.66 -11.07
CA ALA A 40 -4.59 -14.38 -9.96
C ALA A 40 -4.61 -15.90 -10.17
N GLN A 41 -4.88 -16.36 -11.40
CA GLN A 41 -5.05 -17.78 -11.72
C GLN A 41 -4.66 -18.10 -13.17
N HIS A 42 -4.31 -19.35 -13.44
CA HIS A 42 -4.15 -19.88 -14.80
C HIS A 42 -5.41 -20.67 -15.17
N LEU A 43 -6.04 -20.35 -16.31
CA LEU A 43 -7.32 -20.95 -16.72
C LEU A 43 -7.15 -22.14 -17.68
N GLY A 44 -5.95 -22.34 -18.23
CA GLY A 44 -5.70 -23.26 -19.35
C GLY A 44 -5.74 -22.52 -20.69
N GLU A 45 -5.48 -23.23 -21.80
CA GLU A 45 -5.47 -22.67 -23.17
C GLU A 45 -4.62 -21.39 -23.33
N ASN A 46 -3.50 -21.34 -22.58
CA ASN A 46 -2.60 -20.20 -22.45
C ASN A 46 -3.30 -18.90 -22.00
N MET A 47 -4.34 -19.00 -21.18
CA MET A 47 -5.06 -17.87 -20.61
C MET A 47 -4.79 -17.73 -19.12
N VAL A 48 -4.59 -16.49 -18.68
CA VAL A 48 -4.49 -16.13 -17.27
C VAL A 48 -5.65 -15.24 -16.87
N ARG A 49 -6.17 -15.45 -15.66
CA ARG A 49 -7.14 -14.56 -15.04
C ARG A 49 -6.43 -13.53 -14.21
N THR A 50 -6.71 -12.26 -14.45
CA THR A 50 -6.08 -11.14 -13.77
C THR A 50 -7.09 -10.25 -13.06
N ILE A 51 -6.61 -9.50 -12.09
CA ILE A 51 -7.38 -8.50 -11.34
C ILE A 51 -6.79 -7.14 -11.67
N ALA A 52 -7.63 -6.21 -12.11
CA ALA A 52 -7.23 -4.85 -12.41
C ALA A 52 -7.00 -4.01 -11.14
N MET A 53 -5.93 -3.21 -11.16
CA MET A 53 -5.60 -2.27 -10.09
C MET A 53 -6.21 -0.88 -10.30
N ASP A 54 -6.84 -0.64 -11.45
CA ASP A 54 -7.56 0.60 -11.76
C ASP A 54 -8.82 0.28 -12.58
N GLY A 55 -9.62 1.30 -12.91
CA GLY A 55 -10.79 1.19 -13.76
C GLY A 55 -10.46 0.55 -15.12
N THR A 56 -11.28 -0.41 -15.54
CA THR A 56 -11.16 -1.10 -16.83
C THR A 56 -12.03 -0.47 -17.93
N ASP A 57 -12.60 0.71 -17.67
CA ASP A 57 -13.45 1.42 -18.62
C ASP A 57 -12.64 1.84 -19.85
N GLY A 58 -13.14 1.52 -21.04
CA GLY A 58 -12.40 1.76 -22.29
C GLY A 58 -11.39 0.67 -22.66
N LEU A 59 -11.24 -0.38 -21.84
CA LEU A 59 -10.40 -1.53 -22.20
C LEU A 59 -11.05 -2.32 -23.35
N THR A 60 -10.38 -2.39 -24.49
CA THR A 60 -10.89 -3.09 -25.68
C THR A 60 -10.23 -4.46 -25.84
N ARG A 61 -10.97 -5.41 -26.42
CA ARG A 61 -10.44 -6.74 -26.71
C ARG A 61 -9.30 -6.63 -27.73
N GLY A 62 -8.23 -7.38 -27.51
CA GLY A 62 -7.06 -7.38 -28.39
C GLY A 62 -6.01 -6.33 -28.04
N GLN A 63 -6.21 -5.55 -26.97
CA GLN A 63 -5.16 -4.64 -26.50
C GLN A 63 -3.90 -5.42 -26.08
N PRO A 64 -2.70 -4.91 -26.44
CA PRO A 64 -1.46 -5.55 -26.05
C PRO A 64 -1.27 -5.45 -24.53
N VAL A 65 -0.89 -6.57 -23.92
CA VAL A 65 -0.56 -6.66 -22.50
C VAL A 65 0.85 -7.21 -22.40
N GLU A 66 1.69 -6.57 -21.58
CA GLU A 66 3.07 -6.97 -21.37
C GLU A 66 3.27 -7.52 -19.96
N ASP A 67 3.94 -8.66 -19.84
CA ASP A 67 4.38 -9.19 -18.55
C ASP A 67 5.61 -8.41 -18.07
N THR A 68 5.54 -7.89 -16.86
CA THR A 68 6.67 -7.19 -16.22
C THR A 68 7.74 -8.17 -15.71
N GLY A 69 7.43 -9.46 -15.66
CA GLY A 69 8.31 -10.53 -15.18
C GLY A 69 8.44 -10.59 -13.66
N ALA A 70 7.74 -9.72 -12.93
CA ALA A 70 7.76 -9.68 -11.48
C ALA A 70 6.38 -9.29 -10.90
N PRO A 71 6.15 -9.50 -9.60
CA PRO A 71 5.01 -8.92 -8.91
C PRO A 71 5.03 -7.40 -8.94
N ILE A 72 3.91 -6.75 -8.60
CA ILE A 72 3.83 -5.29 -8.44
C ILE A 72 4.97 -4.83 -7.52
N ARG A 73 5.79 -3.89 -8.00
CA ARG A 73 6.93 -3.34 -7.26
C ARG A 73 6.66 -1.89 -6.91
N VAL A 74 6.94 -1.53 -5.67
CA VAL A 74 6.71 -0.17 -5.15
C VAL A 74 8.03 0.45 -4.66
N PRO A 75 8.21 1.78 -4.78
CA PRO A 75 9.38 2.45 -4.25
C PRO A 75 9.39 2.34 -2.72
N VAL A 76 10.57 2.14 -2.15
CA VAL A 76 10.77 2.03 -0.70
C VAL A 76 11.92 2.92 -0.23
N GLY A 77 12.00 3.16 1.08
CA GLY A 77 13.08 3.93 1.70
C GLY A 77 12.72 5.37 2.04
N GLU A 78 13.70 6.14 2.50
CA GLU A 78 13.43 7.44 3.11
C GLU A 78 12.77 8.45 2.16
N GLY A 79 12.93 8.29 0.85
CA GLY A 79 12.24 9.11 -0.15
C GLY A 79 10.71 8.92 -0.20
N THR A 80 10.16 7.87 0.41
CA THR A 80 8.71 7.69 0.56
C THR A 80 8.15 8.45 1.77
N LEU A 81 9.01 8.96 2.66
CA LEU A 81 8.56 9.72 3.84
C LEU A 81 8.00 11.08 3.42
N GLY A 82 6.84 11.43 3.96
CA GLY A 82 6.07 12.62 3.64
C GLY A 82 5.31 12.54 2.31
N ARG A 83 5.31 11.38 1.65
CA ARG A 83 4.65 11.17 0.35
C ARG A 83 3.34 10.42 0.51
N ILE A 84 2.43 10.64 -0.44
CA ILE A 84 1.23 9.82 -0.63
C ILE A 84 1.42 8.94 -1.86
N ILE A 85 1.40 7.62 -1.68
CA ILE A 85 1.51 6.64 -2.76
C ILE A 85 0.23 5.83 -2.93
N ASN A 86 -0.08 5.49 -4.18
CA ASN A 86 -1.14 4.55 -4.50
C ASN A 86 -0.67 3.09 -4.41
N ILE A 87 -1.57 2.16 -4.73
CA ILE A 87 -1.33 0.72 -4.72
C ILE A 87 -0.08 0.29 -5.50
N ILE A 88 0.13 0.84 -6.69
CA ILE A 88 1.24 0.48 -7.60
C ILE A 88 2.51 1.29 -7.35
N GLY A 89 2.54 2.10 -6.28
CA GLY A 89 3.71 2.85 -5.85
C GLY A 89 3.90 4.19 -6.53
N GLU A 90 2.90 4.70 -7.24
CA GLU A 90 2.94 6.02 -7.87
C GLU A 90 2.53 7.12 -6.88
N PRO A 91 3.19 8.28 -6.93
CA PRO A 91 2.82 9.41 -6.08
C PRO A 91 1.49 10.03 -6.53
N ILE A 92 0.60 10.28 -5.59
CA ILE A 92 -0.71 10.94 -5.82
C ILE A 92 -0.82 12.29 -5.07
N ASP A 93 0.30 12.82 -4.61
CA ASP A 93 0.40 14.07 -3.85
C ASP A 93 0.81 15.29 -4.70
N GLU A 94 0.91 15.13 -6.02
CA GLU A 94 1.35 16.18 -6.98
C GLU A 94 2.75 16.76 -6.72
N LEU A 95 3.54 16.17 -5.83
CA LEU A 95 4.89 16.66 -5.52
C LEU A 95 5.95 16.15 -6.51
N GLY A 96 5.54 15.54 -7.63
CA GLY A 96 6.43 14.92 -8.63
C GLY A 96 6.93 13.53 -8.23
N PRO A 97 7.96 12.97 -8.89
CA PRO A 97 8.39 11.59 -8.65
C PRO A 97 8.95 11.37 -7.23
N ILE A 98 8.98 10.11 -6.81
CA ILE A 98 9.58 9.67 -5.55
C ILE A 98 11.06 9.41 -5.80
N ASP A 99 11.91 10.07 -5.01
CA ASP A 99 13.34 9.85 -5.04
C ASP A 99 13.66 8.56 -4.28
N SER A 100 13.67 7.43 -4.98
CA SER A 100 14.00 6.15 -4.39
C SER A 100 14.90 5.34 -5.31
N ASN A 101 15.99 4.83 -4.73
CA ASN A 101 16.95 3.96 -5.40
C ASN A 101 16.56 2.48 -5.33
N LYS A 102 15.47 2.13 -4.63
CA LYS A 102 15.08 0.73 -4.37
C LYS A 102 13.57 0.55 -4.55
N SER A 103 13.19 -0.54 -5.22
CA SER A 103 11.81 -0.98 -5.29
C SER A 103 11.68 -2.43 -4.82
N TYR A 104 10.69 -2.72 -3.98
CA TYR A 104 10.41 -4.06 -3.47
C TYR A 104 9.09 -4.59 -4.03
N PRO A 105 8.98 -5.91 -4.28
CA PRO A 105 7.72 -6.53 -4.65
C PRO A 105 6.77 -6.53 -3.45
N ILE A 106 5.47 -6.32 -3.69
CA ILE A 106 4.46 -6.33 -2.62
C ILE A 106 4.14 -7.72 -2.08
N HIS A 107 4.46 -8.75 -2.86
CA HIS A 107 4.30 -10.16 -2.47
C HIS A 107 5.63 -10.71 -1.97
N ARG A 108 5.71 -10.96 -0.67
CA ARG A 108 6.90 -11.50 0.00
C ARG A 108 6.49 -12.56 1.02
N PRO A 109 7.31 -13.61 1.22
CA PRO A 109 7.06 -14.58 2.26
C PRO A 109 7.17 -13.93 3.64
N ALA A 110 6.43 -14.47 4.61
CA ALA A 110 6.58 -14.07 6.00
C ALA A 110 7.99 -14.43 6.53
N PRO A 111 8.49 -13.72 7.56
CA PRO A 111 9.74 -14.08 8.23
C PRO A 111 9.72 -15.53 8.72
N VAL A 112 10.87 -16.21 8.63
CA VAL A 112 10.99 -17.60 9.07
C VAL A 112 10.98 -17.70 10.60
N PHE A 113 10.67 -18.89 11.13
CA PHE A 113 10.56 -19.11 12.57
C PHE A 113 11.82 -18.70 13.36
N THR A 114 13.01 -18.89 12.78
CA THR A 114 14.29 -18.54 13.40
C THR A 114 14.53 -17.03 13.52
N GLU A 115 13.80 -16.20 12.77
CA GLU A 115 13.88 -14.73 12.82
C GLU A 115 12.88 -14.12 13.81
N MET A 116 11.99 -14.94 14.40
CA MET A 116 11.01 -14.43 15.35
C MET A 116 11.67 -14.06 16.67
N ASN A 117 11.58 -12.79 17.04
CA ASN A 117 12.04 -12.33 18.35
C ASN A 117 11.01 -12.68 19.44
N THR A 118 11.47 -13.30 20.53
CA THR A 118 10.66 -13.70 21.68
C THR A 118 10.69 -12.69 22.82
N SER A 119 11.45 -11.60 22.70
CA SER A 119 11.56 -10.58 23.74
C SER A 119 10.24 -9.83 23.92
N ALA A 120 9.67 -9.90 25.12
CA ALA A 120 8.54 -9.07 25.50
C ALA A 120 9.04 -7.72 26.03
N ALA A 121 8.80 -6.65 25.28
CA ALA A 121 9.04 -5.28 25.73
C ALA A 121 7.77 -4.45 25.56
N GLN A 122 7.50 -3.55 26.50
CA GLN A 122 6.36 -2.63 26.39
C GLN A 122 6.73 -1.45 25.48
N LEU A 123 5.76 -1.03 24.68
CA LEU A 123 5.81 0.20 23.90
C LEU A 123 5.00 1.27 24.64
N LEU A 124 5.70 2.21 25.27
CA LEU A 124 5.06 3.34 25.93
C LEU A 124 4.48 4.30 24.89
N THR A 125 3.16 4.45 24.90
CA THR A 125 2.41 5.27 23.94
C THR A 125 2.25 6.72 24.40
N GLY A 126 2.26 6.96 25.71
CA GLY A 126 1.93 8.26 26.30
C GLY A 126 0.43 8.46 26.54
N ILE A 127 -0.41 7.47 26.20
CA ILE A 127 -1.86 7.51 26.39
C ILE A 127 -2.18 6.75 27.68
N LYS A 128 -2.62 7.46 28.73
CA LYS A 128 -2.84 6.90 30.08
C LYS A 128 -3.66 5.62 30.09
N VAL A 129 -4.79 5.59 29.37
CA VAL A 129 -5.68 4.41 29.35
C VAL A 129 -5.03 3.21 28.66
N VAL A 130 -4.24 3.44 27.62
CA VAL A 130 -3.51 2.40 26.88
C VAL A 130 -2.37 1.89 27.76
N ASP A 131 -1.49 2.78 28.23
CA ASP A 131 -0.30 2.39 28.98
C ASP A 131 -0.64 1.73 30.33
N LEU A 132 -1.78 2.06 30.94
CA LEU A 132 -2.20 1.48 32.23
C LEU A 132 -3.03 0.20 32.09
N LEU A 133 -4.08 0.21 31.25
CA LEU A 133 -5.08 -0.88 31.21
C LEU A 133 -4.81 -1.91 30.11
N ALA A 134 -4.23 -1.48 28.98
CA ALA A 134 -4.02 -2.33 27.81
C ALA A 134 -2.67 -2.01 27.14
N PRO A 135 -1.54 -2.21 27.84
CA PRO A 135 -0.23 -1.78 27.37
C PRO A 135 0.17 -2.49 26.09
N TYR A 136 0.71 -1.74 25.14
CA TYR A 136 1.14 -2.26 23.85
C TYR A 136 2.48 -2.97 23.96
N ALA A 137 2.60 -4.12 23.30
CA ALA A 137 3.87 -4.82 23.16
C ALA A 137 4.65 -4.28 21.95
N LYS A 138 5.93 -3.98 22.12
CA LYS A 138 6.83 -3.61 21.03
C LYS A 138 6.97 -4.79 20.06
N GLY A 139 6.71 -4.56 18.78
CA GLY A 139 6.65 -5.62 17.76
C GLY A 139 5.36 -6.45 17.77
N GLY A 140 4.40 -6.10 18.63
CA GLY A 140 3.08 -6.74 18.68
C GLY A 140 2.13 -6.23 17.60
N LYS A 141 0.98 -6.92 17.48
CA LYS A 141 -0.15 -6.49 16.64
C LYS A 141 -1.24 -5.93 17.56
N ILE A 142 -1.78 -4.78 17.20
CA ILE A 142 -2.78 -4.06 17.99
C ILE A 142 -4.03 -3.86 17.14
N GLY A 143 -5.20 -4.11 17.71
CA GLY A 143 -6.49 -3.83 17.06
C GLY A 143 -7.21 -2.69 17.76
N LEU A 144 -7.64 -1.69 16.98
CA LEU A 144 -8.49 -0.59 17.46
C LEU A 144 -9.92 -0.83 17.00
N PHE A 145 -10.72 -1.44 17.88
CA PHE A 145 -12.12 -1.78 17.59
C PHE A 145 -13.07 -0.66 18.02
N GLY A 146 -13.98 -0.27 17.13
CA GLY A 146 -14.98 0.74 17.47
C GLY A 146 -15.85 1.16 16.29
N GLY A 147 -17.00 1.77 16.58
CA GLY A 147 -17.97 2.25 15.60
C GLY A 147 -17.49 3.47 14.79
N ALA A 148 -18.36 3.99 13.93
CA ALA A 148 -18.11 5.26 13.26
C ALA A 148 -18.12 6.41 14.28
N GLY A 149 -17.23 7.41 14.10
CA GLY A 149 -17.21 8.62 14.93
C GLY A 149 -16.64 8.47 16.35
N VAL A 150 -16.17 7.29 16.77
CA VAL A 150 -15.62 7.08 18.13
C VAL A 150 -14.17 7.58 18.30
N GLY A 151 -13.61 8.29 17.32
CA GLY A 151 -12.26 8.86 17.40
C GLY A 151 -11.10 7.90 17.09
N LYS A 152 -11.33 6.80 16.35
CA LYS A 152 -10.25 5.85 15.97
C LYS A 152 -9.07 6.54 15.28
N THR A 153 -9.36 7.36 14.27
CA THR A 153 -8.33 8.10 13.51
C THR A 153 -7.55 9.05 14.41
N VAL A 154 -8.24 9.72 15.35
CA VAL A 154 -7.61 10.61 16.34
C VAL A 154 -6.61 9.85 17.21
N VAL A 155 -6.98 8.67 17.70
CA VAL A 155 -6.07 7.82 18.48
C VAL A 155 -4.86 7.37 17.64
N ILE A 156 -5.07 7.01 16.36
CA ILE A 156 -3.97 6.63 15.46
C ILE A 156 -3.02 7.80 15.23
N MET A 157 -3.54 9.01 14.98
CA MET A 157 -2.73 10.21 14.80
C MET A 157 -1.89 10.52 16.04
N GLU A 158 -2.50 10.44 17.22
CA GLU A 158 -1.81 10.65 18.49
C GLU A 158 -0.71 9.61 18.73
N LEU A 159 -0.94 8.34 18.33
CA LEU A 159 0.09 7.30 18.39
C LEU A 159 1.26 7.60 17.44
N ILE A 160 0.98 7.98 16.19
CA ILE A 160 2.00 8.34 15.21
C ILE A 160 2.83 9.51 15.71
N HIS A 161 2.18 10.56 16.23
CA HIS A 161 2.84 11.72 16.79
C HIS A 161 3.77 11.35 17.97
N ASN A 162 3.26 10.59 18.95
CA ASN A 162 4.04 10.19 20.11
C ASN A 162 5.21 9.26 19.75
N ILE A 163 5.01 8.32 18.81
CA ILE A 163 6.07 7.40 18.36
C ILE A 163 7.14 8.15 17.58
N ALA A 164 6.74 9.04 16.66
CA ALA A 164 7.68 9.83 15.85
C ALA A 164 8.54 10.76 16.73
N LEU A 165 7.93 11.44 17.71
CA LEU A 165 8.64 12.40 18.57
C LEU A 165 9.46 11.76 19.68
N LYS A 166 8.95 10.72 20.35
CA LYS A 166 9.60 10.15 21.56
C LYS A 166 10.54 8.99 21.25
N HIS A 167 10.23 8.19 20.22
CA HIS A 167 10.98 6.97 19.90
C HIS A 167 11.82 7.12 18.62
N GLY A 168 11.70 8.25 17.91
CA GLY A 168 12.46 8.54 16.68
C GLY A 168 12.11 7.61 15.51
N GLY A 169 11.05 6.82 15.63
CA GLY A 169 10.64 5.82 14.66
C GLY A 169 9.94 6.44 13.44
N TYR A 170 9.94 5.68 12.35
CA TYR A 170 9.11 5.98 11.17
C TYR A 170 7.74 5.32 11.30
N SER A 171 6.72 5.99 10.78
CA SER A 171 5.36 5.47 10.70
C SER A 171 4.96 5.24 9.24
N VAL A 172 4.23 4.18 8.96
CA VAL A 172 3.61 3.96 7.65
C VAL A 172 2.12 3.80 7.88
N PHE A 173 1.33 4.67 7.26
CA PHE A 173 -0.12 4.61 7.34
C PHE A 173 -0.67 4.06 6.03
N ALA A 174 -1.35 2.91 6.10
CA ALA A 174 -2.04 2.30 4.97
C ALA A 174 -3.54 2.54 5.09
N GLY A 175 -4.09 3.46 4.29
CA GLY A 175 -5.51 3.77 4.21
C GLY A 175 -6.23 2.77 3.29
N VAL A 176 -6.73 1.68 3.86
CA VAL A 176 -7.36 0.57 3.12
C VAL A 176 -8.87 0.75 3.05
N GLY A 177 -9.37 1.22 1.90
CA GLY A 177 -10.80 1.44 1.70
C GLY A 177 -11.37 2.50 2.64
N GLU A 178 -10.55 3.48 3.03
CA GLU A 178 -10.99 4.63 3.81
C GLU A 178 -11.67 5.67 2.93
N ARG A 179 -12.34 6.65 3.55
CA ARG A 179 -12.91 7.78 2.81
C ARG A 179 -11.81 8.75 2.42
N THR A 180 -11.86 9.24 1.18
CA THR A 180 -10.89 10.22 0.66
C THR A 180 -10.82 11.48 1.53
N ARG A 181 -11.96 11.93 2.07
CA ARG A 181 -12.01 13.06 3.02
C ARG A 181 -11.19 12.77 4.29
N GLU A 182 -11.35 11.59 4.88
CA GLU A 182 -10.62 11.21 6.10
C GLU A 182 -9.11 11.08 5.85
N GLY A 183 -8.71 10.59 4.67
CA GLY A 183 -7.31 10.58 4.24
C GLY A 183 -6.73 11.97 4.01
N ASN A 184 -7.51 12.90 3.46
CA ASN A 184 -7.10 14.29 3.28
C ASN A 184 -6.94 15.02 4.61
N ASP A 185 -7.92 14.88 5.52
CA ASP A 185 -7.87 15.46 6.86
C ASP A 185 -6.65 14.96 7.63
N LEU A 186 -6.39 13.64 7.59
CA LEU A 186 -5.21 13.01 8.18
C LEU A 186 -3.90 13.60 7.64
N TYR A 187 -3.80 13.82 6.32
CA TYR A 187 -2.60 14.39 5.70
C TYR A 187 -2.33 15.81 6.20
N HIS A 188 -3.35 16.67 6.24
CA HIS A 188 -3.22 18.03 6.75
C HIS A 188 -2.93 18.08 8.25
N GLU A 189 -3.52 17.21 9.06
CA GLU A 189 -3.22 17.10 10.49
C GLU A 189 -1.78 16.63 10.75
N MET A 190 -1.26 15.70 9.94
CA MET A 190 0.15 15.29 10.01
C MET A 190 1.12 16.41 9.62
N MET A 191 0.74 17.27 8.67
CA MET A 191 1.52 18.47 8.33
C MET A 191 1.49 19.50 9.49
N ALA A 192 0.30 19.79 10.02
CA ALA A 192 0.12 20.75 11.12
C ALA A 192 0.84 20.31 12.41
N SER A 193 0.87 19.01 12.70
CA SER A 193 1.60 18.43 13.84
C SER A 193 3.10 18.29 13.60
N GLY A 194 3.57 18.58 12.38
CA GLY A 194 4.98 18.51 12.00
C GLY A 194 5.53 17.09 11.82
N VAL A 195 4.66 16.07 11.78
CA VAL A 195 5.03 14.68 11.46
C VAL A 195 5.42 14.56 9.99
N ILE A 196 4.66 15.21 9.11
CA ILE A 196 5.00 15.41 7.69
C ILE A 196 5.49 16.85 7.53
N LYS A 197 6.58 17.04 6.79
CA LYS A 197 7.08 18.37 6.44
C LYS A 197 6.60 18.74 5.03
N GLU A 198 6.18 19.98 4.86
CA GLU A 198 5.65 20.48 3.59
C GLU A 198 6.70 20.46 2.47
N ASN A 199 6.25 20.40 1.22
CA ASN A 199 7.08 20.56 0.02
C ASN A 199 8.31 19.65 -0.02
N LYS A 200 8.16 18.38 0.40
CA LYS A 200 9.26 17.40 0.48
C LYS A 200 10.43 17.83 1.36
N ALA A 201 10.20 18.73 2.31
CA ALA A 201 11.25 19.13 3.23
C ALA A 201 11.77 17.92 4.03
N PRO A 202 13.07 17.87 4.31
CA PRO A 202 13.67 16.75 5.03
C PRO A 202 13.11 16.64 6.46
N GLY A 203 13.03 15.42 6.97
CA GLY A 203 12.62 15.14 8.35
C GLY A 203 11.17 14.72 8.54
N SER A 204 10.43 14.45 7.47
CA SER A 204 9.14 13.74 7.55
C SER A 204 9.33 12.36 8.21
N LYS A 205 8.39 11.97 9.07
CA LYS A 205 8.43 10.73 9.86
C LYS A 205 7.31 9.74 9.52
N ALA A 206 6.43 10.09 8.60
CA ALA A 206 5.35 9.22 8.15
C ALA A 206 5.34 9.05 6.63
N ALA A 207 5.03 7.87 6.12
CA ALA A 207 4.67 7.63 4.72
C ALA A 207 3.19 7.23 4.62
N LEU A 208 2.47 7.73 3.62
CA LEU A 208 1.04 7.47 3.43
C LEU A 208 0.83 6.59 2.20
N VAL A 209 0.10 5.49 2.36
CA VAL A 209 -0.26 4.56 1.28
C VAL A 209 -1.77 4.50 1.20
N TYR A 210 -2.36 5.00 0.12
CA TYR A 210 -3.80 5.14 -0.01
C TYR A 210 -4.37 4.24 -1.11
N GLY A 211 -5.47 3.58 -0.75
CA GLY A 211 -6.29 2.76 -1.62
C GLY A 211 -7.74 2.99 -1.22
N GLN A 212 -8.32 4.07 -1.71
CA GLN A 212 -9.53 4.68 -1.15
C GLN A 212 -10.81 3.94 -1.57
N MET A 213 -11.97 4.28 -0.96
CA MET A 213 -13.26 3.62 -1.28
C MET A 213 -13.67 3.69 -2.75
N ASN A 214 -13.22 4.71 -3.50
CA ASN A 214 -13.53 4.89 -4.92
C ASN A 214 -12.70 3.99 -5.85
N GLU A 215 -11.66 3.33 -5.33
CA GLU A 215 -10.82 2.44 -6.11
C GLU A 215 -11.43 1.04 -6.28
N PRO A 216 -11.11 0.33 -7.38
CA PRO A 216 -11.61 -1.00 -7.62
C PRO A 216 -11.25 -1.96 -6.48
N PRO A 217 -12.03 -3.05 -6.31
CA PRO A 217 -11.78 -4.02 -5.25
C PRO A 217 -10.37 -4.65 -5.33
N GLY A 218 -9.78 -4.75 -6.53
CA GLY A 218 -8.41 -5.22 -6.73
C GLY A 218 -7.37 -4.36 -6.00
N ALA A 219 -7.42 -3.05 -6.20
CA ALA A 219 -6.54 -2.09 -5.54
C ALA A 219 -6.70 -2.14 -4.00
N ARG A 220 -7.94 -2.11 -3.52
CA ARG A 220 -8.25 -2.16 -2.08
C ARG A 220 -7.79 -3.46 -1.41
N ALA A 221 -7.81 -4.58 -2.15
CA ALA A 221 -7.32 -5.87 -1.65
C ALA A 221 -5.79 -5.97 -1.57
N ARG A 222 -5.05 -5.07 -2.21
CA ARG A 222 -3.58 -5.12 -2.27
C ARG A 222 -2.89 -3.96 -1.56
N VAL A 223 -3.59 -2.85 -1.30
CA VAL A 223 -2.96 -1.64 -0.76
C VAL A 223 -2.34 -1.85 0.63
N ALA A 224 -2.92 -2.75 1.43
CA ALA A 224 -2.34 -3.17 2.70
C ALA A 224 -0.93 -3.79 2.54
N LEU A 225 -0.70 -4.54 1.45
CA LEU A 225 0.61 -5.14 1.13
C LEU A 225 1.62 -4.08 0.71
N THR A 226 1.19 -3.06 -0.04
CA THR A 226 2.04 -1.91 -0.38
C THR A 226 2.50 -1.18 0.88
N GLY A 227 1.57 -0.89 1.80
CA GLY A 227 1.90 -0.31 3.10
C GLY A 227 2.86 -1.18 3.92
N LEU A 228 2.61 -2.49 3.97
CA LEU A 228 3.49 -3.44 4.64
C LEU A 228 4.88 -3.48 4.01
N THR A 229 4.98 -3.41 2.69
CA THR A 229 6.25 -3.45 1.96
C THR A 229 7.12 -2.24 2.27
N VAL A 230 6.52 -1.05 2.33
CA VAL A 230 7.20 0.17 2.76
C VAL A 230 7.64 0.05 4.23
N ALA A 231 6.77 -0.47 5.11
CA ALA A 231 7.10 -0.65 6.52
C ALA A 231 8.22 -1.68 6.74
N GLU A 232 8.24 -2.77 5.98
CA GLU A 232 9.27 -3.81 6.04
C GLU A 232 10.64 -3.34 5.58
N TYR A 233 10.73 -2.27 4.78
CA TYR A 233 12.02 -1.66 4.47
C TYR A 233 12.66 -1.02 5.70
N PHE A 234 11.85 -0.45 6.59
CA PHE A 234 12.31 0.22 7.82
C PHE A 234 12.43 -0.72 9.02
N ARG A 235 12.04 -2.00 8.88
CA ARG A 235 12.16 -3.05 9.89
C ARG A 235 13.58 -3.59 9.93
#